data_AF-A0A6V7KCC7-F1
#
_entry.id   AF-A0A6V7KCC7-F1
#
_cell.length_a   1.000
_cell.length_b   1.000
_cell.length_c   1.000
_cell.angle_alpha   90.00
_cell.angle_beta   90.00
_cell.angle_gamma   90.00
#
_symmetry.space_group_name_H-M   'P 1'
#
loop_
_entity.id
_entity.type
_entity.pdbx_description
1 polymer ?
#
loop_
_entity_poly.entity_id
_entity_poly.type
_entity_poly.pdbx_seq_one_letter_code
_entity_poly.pdbx_strand_id
1 'polypeptide(L)' 'YIKMSSPHLNNLIIVGCMLTYSSVIFLGLDSTLSSVTAFPYICTARAWLLMAGFSLAFGAMFSKTWRVHSIFTDVKLNKK' A
#
# COMPACT_ATOMS: atom_id res chain seq x y z
N TYR A 1 -3.37 24.62 0.05
CA TYR A 1 -4.48 23.70 0.39
C TYR A 1 -5.13 23.24 -0.91
N ILE A 2 -4.76 22.06 -1.42
CA ILE A 2 -5.21 21.60 -2.75
C ILE A 2 -6.57 20.94 -2.61
N LYS A 3 -7.56 21.55 -3.24
CA LYS A 3 -9.02 21.43 -3.04
C LYS A 3 -9.64 20.09 -3.49
N MET A 4 -8.83 19.05 -3.75
CA MET A 4 -9.30 17.72 -4.19
C MET A 4 -8.49 16.51 -3.67
N SER A 5 -7.40 16.72 -2.93
CA SER A 5 -6.61 15.62 -2.34
C SER A 5 -6.90 15.51 -0.85
N SER A 6 -7.49 14.40 -0.38
CA SER A 6 -7.46 14.15 1.08
C SER A 6 -6.03 13.83 1.44
N PRO A 7 -5.40 14.62 2.32
CA PRO A 7 -4.02 14.39 2.73
C PRO A 7 -3.83 13.00 3.34
N HIS A 8 -4.85 12.47 4.03
CA HIS A 8 -4.80 11.14 4.64
C HIS A 8 -4.75 9.98 3.63
N LEU A 9 -5.51 10.06 2.53
CA LEU A 9 -5.48 9.04 1.47
C LEU A 9 -4.16 9.05 0.70
N ASN A 10 -3.58 10.24 0.51
CA ASN A 10 -2.27 10.37 -0.10
C ASN A 10 -1.17 9.82 0.81
N ASN A 11 -1.27 10.06 2.12
CA ASN A 11 -0.31 9.53 3.10
C ASN A 11 -0.34 7.99 3.15
N LEU A 12 -1.51 7.37 3.05
CA LEU A 12 -1.64 5.90 3.02
C LEU A 12 -0.94 5.27 1.80
N ILE A 13 -1.04 5.91 0.63
CA ILE A 13 -0.34 5.47 -0.60
C ILE A 13 1.17 5.57 -0.43
N ILE A 14 1.65 6.69 0.11
CA ILE A 14 3.08 6.90 0.37
C ILE A 14 3.61 5.84 1.32
N VAL A 15 2.88 5.52 2.39
CA VAL A 15 3.24 4.45 3.34
C VAL A 15 3.30 3.08 2.63
N GLY A 16 2.34 2.76 1.76
CA GLY A 16 2.35 1.53 0.95
C GLY A 16 3.53 1.43 -0.01
N CYS A 17 3.89 2.55 -0.66
CA CYS A 17 5.07 2.63 -1.51
C CYS A 17 6.38 2.50 -0.71
N MET A 18 6.48 3.11 0.47
CA MET A 18 7.66 3.01 1.34
C MET A 18 7.87 1.58 1.85
N LEU A 19 6.79 0.88 2.21
CA LEU A 19 6.81 -0.54 2.62
C LEU A 19 7.28 -1.45 1.49
N THR A 20 6.73 -1.29 0.28
CA THR A 20 7.17 -2.08 -0.89
C THR A 20 8.63 -1.81 -1.25
N TYR A 21 9.07 -0.55 -1.21
CA TYR A 21 10.46 -0.20 -1.50
C TYR A 21 11.43 -0.81 -0.48
N SER A 22 11.10 -0.72 0.81
CA SER A 22 11.88 -1.33 1.89
C SER A 22 12.00 -2.85 1.71
N SER A 23 10.93 -3.50 1.23
CA SER A 23 10.90 -4.95 0.97
C SER A 23 11.81 -5.38 -0.17
N VAL A 24 11.93 -4.55 -1.22
CA VAL A 24 12.84 -4.80 -2.35
C VAL A 24 14.29 -4.63 -1.93
N ILE A 25 14.59 -3.61 -1.11
CA ILE A 25 15.95 -3.42 -0.58
C ILE A 25 16.36 -4.58 0.33
N PHE A 26 15.46 -5.02 1.22
CA PHE A 26 15.71 -6.15 2.12
C PHE A 26 15.97 -7.46 1.34
N LEU A 27 15.28 -7.66 0.21
CA LEU A 27 15.58 -8.78 -0.70
C LEU A 27 16.99 -8.70 -1.27
N GLY A 28 17.37 -7.53 -1.81
CA GLY A 28 18.65 -7.36 -2.47
C GLY A 28 19.82 -7.66 -1.53
N LEU A 29 19.67 -7.30 -0.26
CA LEU A 29 20.63 -7.61 0.81
C LEU A 29 20.64 -9.09 1.19
N ASP A 30 19.48 -9.70 1.39
CA ASP A 30 19.38 -11.12 1.81
C ASP A 30 20.00 -12.11 0.81
N SER A 31 19.88 -11.79 -0.48
CA SER A 31 20.47 -12.56 -1.58
C SER A 31 21.98 -12.77 -1.42
N THR A 32 22.66 -11.89 -0.68
CA THR A 32 24.11 -11.95 -0.43
C THR A 32 24.49 -12.59 0.92
N LEU A 33 23.53 -12.78 1.83
CA LEU A 33 23.74 -13.17 3.23
C LEU A 33 22.96 -14.44 3.63
N SER A 34 22.78 -15.38 2.70
CA SER A 34 22.05 -16.64 2.92
C SER A 34 22.67 -17.51 4.02
N SER A 35 22.23 -17.29 5.26
CA SER A 35 22.49 -18.15 6.41
C SER A 35 21.40 -19.22 6.54
N VAL A 36 21.80 -20.49 6.62
CA VAL A 36 20.93 -21.69 6.54
C VAL A 36 19.84 -21.71 7.62
N THR A 37 20.03 -21.04 8.75
CA THR A 37 19.07 -21.00 9.86
C THR A 37 17.99 -19.91 9.71
N ALA A 38 18.28 -18.83 8.98
CA ALA A 38 17.36 -17.70 8.81
C ALA A 38 16.44 -17.85 7.59
N PHE A 39 16.75 -18.78 6.68
CA PHE A 39 16.05 -19.01 5.42
C PHE A 39 14.51 -19.08 5.53
N PRO A 40 13.90 -19.86 6.46
CA PRO A 40 12.44 -19.92 6.57
C PRO A 40 11.82 -18.61 7.08
N TYR A 41 12.50 -17.90 7.98
CA TYR A 41 12.04 -16.61 8.50
C TYR A 41 12.03 -15.54 7.41
N ILE A 42 13.10 -15.51 6.60
CA ILE A 42 13.21 -14.55 5.51
C ILE A 42 12.18 -14.84 4.42
N CYS A 43 12.02 -16.10 4.01
CA CYS A 43 11.02 -16.51 3.03
C CYS A 43 9.60 -16.08 3.47
N THR A 44 9.27 -16.30 4.74
CA THR A 44 7.99 -15.90 5.31
C THR A 44 7.85 -14.37 5.35
N ALA A 45 8.86 -13.65 5.82
CA ALA A 45 8.87 -12.19 5.86
C ALA A 45 8.71 -11.58 4.46
N ARG A 46 9.34 -12.16 3.43
CA ARG A 46 9.18 -11.74 2.04
C ARG A 46 7.75 -11.91 1.54
N ALA A 47 7.15 -13.08 1.77
CA ALA A 47 5.76 -13.33 1.38
C ALA A 47 4.82 -12.32 2.05
N TRP A 48 5.00 -12.08 3.34
CA TRP A 48 4.20 -11.10 4.10
C TRP A 48 4.37 -9.68 3.58
N LEU A 49 5.60 -9.24 3.34
CA LEU A 49 5.90 -7.91 2.83
C LEU A 49 5.34 -7.69 1.42
N LEU A 50 5.46 -8.69 0.54
CA LEU A 50 4.91 -8.63 -0.81
C LEU A 50 3.37 -8.57 -0.79
N MET A 51 2.73 -9.42 0.02
CA MET A 51 1.28 -9.43 0.19
C MET A 51 0.78 -8.12 0.81
N ALA A 52 1.41 -7.64 1.88
CA ALA A 52 1.04 -6.39 2.54
C ALA A 52 1.21 -5.18 1.60
N GLY A 53 2.32 -5.12 0.86
CA GLY A 53 2.58 -4.10 -0.13
C GLY A 53 1.56 -4.07 -1.26
N PHE A 54 1.23 -5.25 -1.81
CA PHE A 54 0.21 -5.39 -2.84
C PHE A 54 -1.18 -5.01 -2.32
N SER A 55 -1.58 -5.51 -1.14
CA SER A 55 -2.86 -5.18 -0.52
C SER A 55 -3.01 -3.68 -0.22
N LEU A 56 -1.94 -3.01 0.27
CA LEU A 56 -1.99 -1.57 0.49
C LEU A 56 -2.12 -0.79 -0.82
N ALA A 57 -1.37 -1.18 -1.86
CA ALA A 57 -1.45 -0.53 -3.18
C ALA A 57 -2.83 -0.68 -3.81
N PHE A 58 -3.37 -1.91 -3.84
CA PHE A 58 -4.68 -2.20 -4.40
C PHE A 58 -5.81 -1.58 -3.58
N GLY A 59 -5.70 -1.65 -2.24
CA GLY A 59 -6.64 -1.03 -1.31
C GLY A 59 -6.68 0.49 -1.44
N ALA A 60 -5.53 1.13 -1.70
CA ALA A 60 -5.48 2.56 -1.91
C ALA A 60 -6.08 2.99 -3.26
N MET A 61 -5.89 2.19 -4.32
CA MET A 61 -6.57 2.40 -5.61
C MET A 61 -8.09 2.30 -5.45
N PHE A 62 -8.57 1.27 -4.74
CA PHE A 62 -9.99 1.09 -4.44
C PHE A 62 -10.56 2.25 -3.61
N SER A 63 -9.82 2.70 -2.59
CA SER A 63 -10.21 3.82 -1.74
C SER A 63 -10.33 5.14 -2.53
N LYS A 64 -9.47 5.36 -3.54
CA LYS A 64 -9.62 6.52 -4.45
C LYS A 64 -10.88 6.41 -5.30
N THR A 65 -11.15 5.25 -5.89
CA THR A 65 -12.35 5.03 -6.72
C THR A 65 -13.63 5.15 -5.88
N TRP A 66 -13.65 4.56 -4.68
CA TRP A 66 -14.79 4.62 -3.77
C TRP A 66 -15.08 6.04 -3.30
N ARG A 67 -14.04 6.83 -3.03
CA ARG A 67 -14.24 8.25 -2.70
C ARG A 67 -14.89 9.03 -3.84
N VAL A 68 -14.47 8.83 -5.09
CA VAL A 68 -15.10 9.50 -6.25
C VAL A 68 -16.57 9.08 -6.37
N HIS A 69 -16.85 7.78 -6.19
CA HIS A 69 -18.21 7.25 -6.21
C HIS A 69 -19.08 7.83 -5.08
N SER A 70 -18.55 7.95 -3.86
CA SER A 70 -19.24 8.57 -2.72
C SER A 70 -19.56 10.03 -2.99
N ILE A 71 -18.60 10.82 -3.48
CA ILE A 71 -18.82 12.25 -3.80
C ILE A 71 -19.96 12.42 -4.81
N PHE A 72 -19.98 11.62 -5.89
CA PHE A 72 -21.07 11.67 -6.87
C PHE A 72 -22.41 11.20 -6.30
N THR A 73 -22.40 10.23 -5.38
CA THR A 73 -23.60 9.72 -4.71
C THR A 73 -24.16 10.72 -3.71
N ASP A 74 -23.33 11.35 -2.89
CA ASP A 74 -23.69 12.39 -1.91
C ASP A 74 -24.32 13.62 -2.60
N VAL A 75 -23.76 14.06 -3.73
CA VAL A 75 -24.33 15.17 -4.53
C VAL A 75 -25.72 14.82 -5.08
N LYS A 76 -25.96 13.54 -5.41
CA LYS A 76 -27.25 13.07 -5.92
C LYS A 76 -28.31 12.95 -4.82
N LEU A 77 -27.90 12.64 -3.59
CA LEU A 77 -28.76 12.59 -2.40
C LEU A 77 -29.12 13.99 -1.87
N ASN A 78 -28.19 14.94 -1.91
CA ASN A 78 -28.42 16.31 -1.42
C ASN A 78 -29.25 17.19 -2.38
N LYS A 79 -29.49 16.71 -3.62
CA LYS A 79 -30.37 17.37 -4.60
C LYS A 79 -31.85 16.96 -4.49
N LYS A 80 -32.21 16.09 -3.53
CA LYS A 80 -33.59 15.67 -3.28
C LYS A 80 -34.12 16.37 -2.04
#